data_AF-A0A212CK88-F1
#
_entry.id   AF-A0A212CK88-F1
#
_cell.length_a   1.000
_cell.length_b   1.000
_cell.length_c   1.000
_cell.angle_alpha   90.00
_cell.angle_beta   90.00
_cell.angle_gamma   90.00
#
_symmetry.space_group_name_H-M   'P 1'
#
loop_
_entity.id
_entity.type
_entity.pdbx_description
1 polymer ?
#
loop_
_entity_poly.entity_id
_entity_poly.type
_entity_poly.pdbx_seq_one_letter_code
_entity_poly.pdbx_strand_id
1 'polypeptide(L)'
;ITFGGIPFSGKPSSSSRKNFKGCMESINYNGINITDLARRKKLEPSNVGNLSFSCVEPYTVPVFFNATSYLEVPGRLHQDLFAVSFQFRTWNPSGLLLFSHFADDLGNVEIDLTDSKVSVHINVTQTKMNQIDISS
;
A
#
# COMPACT_ATOMS: atom_id res chain seq x y z
N ILE A 1 -19.85 -9.06 -15.22
CA ILE A 1 -20.00 -8.01 -14.19
C ILE A 1 -18.96 -8.26 -13.12
N THR A 2 -18.29 -7.23 -12.61
CA THR A 2 -17.32 -7.37 -11.51
C THR A 2 -17.71 -6.42 -10.37
N PHE A 3 -17.50 -6.88 -9.15
CA PHE A 3 -17.74 -6.11 -7.94
C PHE A 3 -16.44 -6.06 -7.14
N GLY A 4 -16.12 -4.91 -6.54
CA GLY A 4 -14.96 -4.76 -5.67
C GLY A 4 -13.60 -4.60 -6.36
N GLY A 5 -13.44 -5.06 -7.61
CA GLY A 5 -12.18 -4.88 -8.32
C GLY A 5 -12.05 -5.75 -9.56
N ILE A 6 -10.89 -5.66 -10.19
CA ILE A 6 -10.46 -6.52 -11.29
C ILE A 6 -9.09 -7.11 -10.96
N PRO A 7 -8.82 -8.37 -11.36
CA PRO A 7 -7.50 -8.96 -11.16
C PRO A 7 -6.44 -8.12 -11.90
N PHE A 8 -5.23 -8.08 -11.36
CA PHE A 8 -4.12 -7.33 -11.94
C PHE A 8 -3.83 -7.85 -13.35
N SER A 9 -4.17 -7.07 -14.36
CA SER A 9 -3.70 -7.30 -15.72
C SER A 9 -2.31 -6.68 -15.80
N GLY A 10 -1.25 -7.47 -15.95
CA GLY A 10 0.14 -6.98 -16.11
C GLY A 10 0.41 -6.11 -17.35
N LYS A 11 -0.62 -5.51 -17.95
CA LYS A 11 -0.54 -4.50 -19.00
C LYS A 11 -0.62 -3.11 -18.35
N PRO A 12 0.27 -2.17 -18.70
CA PRO A 12 0.20 -0.79 -18.24
C PRO A 12 -1.05 -0.15 -18.84
N SER A 13 -2.18 -0.23 -18.14
CA SER A 13 -3.41 0.44 -18.53
C SER A 13 -3.42 1.85 -17.92
N SER A 14 -3.74 2.84 -18.74
CA SER A 14 -3.85 4.26 -18.39
C SER A 14 -4.89 4.55 -17.27
N SER A 15 -5.77 3.60 -16.96
CA SER A 15 -6.73 3.70 -15.86
C SER A 15 -6.25 2.97 -14.60
N SER A 16 -5.56 3.70 -13.72
CA SER A 16 -5.22 3.31 -12.34
C SER A 16 -6.48 3.15 -11.46
N ARG A 17 -7.38 2.21 -11.79
CA ARG A 17 -8.53 1.91 -10.93
C ARG A 17 -8.03 1.03 -9.79
N LYS A 18 -7.72 1.66 -8.65
CA LYS A 18 -7.48 0.95 -7.39
C LYS A 18 -8.71 0.09 -7.07
N ASN A 19 -8.49 -1.13 -6.60
CA ASN A 19 -9.57 -1.98 -6.11
C ASN A 19 -10.28 -1.32 -4.93
N PHE A 20 -11.58 -1.59 -4.78
CA PHE A 20 -12.39 -1.08 -3.67
C PHE A 20 -11.85 -1.65 -2.35
N LYS A 21 -11.73 -0.78 -1.34
CA LYS A 21 -11.39 -1.13 0.03
C LYS A 21 -12.53 -0.67 0.94
N GLY A 22 -13.18 -1.61 1.60
CA GLY A 22 -14.34 -1.34 2.45
C GLY A 22 -15.32 -2.51 2.39
N CYS A 23 -16.52 -2.29 2.90
CA CYS A 23 -17.59 -3.27 2.88
C CYS A 23 -18.59 -2.98 1.76
N MET A 24 -19.10 -4.03 1.13
CA MET A 24 -20.26 -3.95 0.25
C MET A 24 -21.35 -4.84 0.83
N GLU A 25 -22.57 -4.32 0.88
CA GLU A 25 -23.74 -5.07 1.32
C GLU A 25 -24.87 -4.99 0.29
N SER A 26 -25.81 -5.91 0.39
CA SER A 26 -27.07 -5.87 -0.37
C SER A 26 -26.92 -5.74 -1.89
N ILE A 27 -25.90 -6.40 -2.47
CA ILE A 27 -25.68 -6.40 -3.92
C ILE A 27 -26.75 -7.26 -4.58
N ASN A 28 -27.67 -6.61 -5.28
CA ASN A 28 -28.71 -7.24 -6.06
C ASN A 28 -28.56 -6.85 -7.54
N TYR A 29 -28.57 -7.83 -8.43
CA TYR A 29 -28.49 -7.62 -9.86
C TYR A 29 -29.57 -8.45 -10.56
N ASN A 30 -30.44 -7.80 -11.33
CA ASN A 30 -31.56 -8.44 -12.02
C ASN A 30 -32.41 -9.37 -11.12
N GLY A 31 -32.68 -8.93 -9.89
CA GLY A 31 -33.46 -9.70 -8.90
C GLY A 31 -32.68 -10.84 -8.22
N ILE A 32 -31.41 -11.05 -8.56
CA ILE A 32 -30.54 -12.06 -7.95
C ILE A 32 -29.71 -11.40 -6.85
N ASN A 33 -29.77 -11.96 -5.64
CA ASN A 33 -28.94 -11.54 -4.51
C ASN A 33 -27.51 -12.11 -4.65
N ILE A 34 -26.61 -11.30 -5.22
CA ILE A 34 -25.22 -11.67 -5.45
C ILE A 34 -24.48 -11.85 -4.13
N THR A 35 -24.81 -11.05 -3.10
CA THR A 35 -24.21 -11.17 -1.76
C THR A 35 -24.48 -12.55 -1.15
N ASP A 36 -25.69 -13.08 -1.28
CA ASP A 36 -26.05 -14.43 -0.80
C ASP A 36 -25.36 -15.54 -1.61
N LEU A 37 -25.28 -15.39 -2.94
CA LEU A 37 -24.55 -16.33 -3.78
C LEU A 37 -23.06 -16.39 -3.46
N ALA A 38 -22.44 -15.23 -3.19
CA ALA A 38 -21.05 -15.15 -2.74
C ALA A 38 -20.86 -15.87 -1.40
N ARG A 39 -21.76 -15.64 -0.44
CA ARG A 39 -21.72 -16.28 0.89
C ARG A 39 -21.79 -17.80 0.80
N ARG A 40 -22.62 -18.31 -0.12
CA ARG A 40 -22.83 -19.75 -0.34
C ARG A 40 -21.81 -20.37 -1.30
N LYS A 41 -20.78 -19.64 -1.73
CA LYS A 41 -19.77 -20.07 -2.72
C LYS A 41 -20.38 -20.61 -4.02
N LYS A 42 -21.44 -19.97 -4.51
CA LYS A 42 -22.15 -20.35 -5.75
C LYS A 42 -21.81 -19.46 -6.95
N LEU A 43 -20.69 -18.72 -6.88
CA LEU A 43 -20.20 -17.86 -7.96
C LEU A 43 -18.97 -18.52 -8.59
N GLU A 44 -19.08 -18.98 -9.83
CA GLU A 44 -18.00 -19.58 -10.63
C GLU A 44 -17.63 -18.67 -11.83
N PRO A 45 -16.36 -18.54 -12.26
CA PRO A 45 -15.13 -19.04 -11.63
C PRO A 45 -14.54 -17.97 -10.70
N SER A 46 -14.45 -18.31 -9.42
CA SER A 46 -14.07 -17.41 -8.35
C SER A 46 -12.56 -17.16 -8.30
N ASN A 47 -12.05 -16.23 -9.12
CA ASN A 47 -10.79 -15.51 -8.82
C ASN A 47 -11.01 -14.48 -7.70
N VAL A 48 -11.83 -14.83 -6.72
CA VAL A 48 -12.15 -13.99 -5.59
C VAL A 48 -11.22 -14.43 -4.47
N GLY A 49 -10.37 -13.51 -4.00
CA GLY A 49 -9.58 -13.75 -2.80
C GLY A 49 -10.47 -14.07 -1.59
N ASN A 50 -9.86 -14.32 -0.44
CA ASN A 50 -10.60 -14.62 0.79
C ASN A 50 -11.62 -13.51 1.12
N LEU A 51 -12.92 -13.81 1.03
CA LEU A 51 -14.01 -12.88 1.36
C LEU A 51 -14.41 -13.04 2.82
N SER A 52 -14.50 -11.94 3.56
CA SER A 52 -15.22 -11.88 4.82
C SER A 52 -16.67 -11.47 4.58
N PHE A 53 -17.62 -12.15 5.25
CA PHE A 53 -19.04 -11.78 5.25
C PHE A 53 -19.46 -11.02 6.51
N SER A 54 -18.48 -10.63 7.34
CA SER A 54 -18.64 -9.62 8.38
C SER A 54 -17.98 -8.32 7.91
N CYS A 55 -18.71 -7.22 8.04
CA CYS A 55 -18.13 -5.89 7.91
C CYS A 55 -17.62 -5.47 9.28
N VAL A 56 -16.32 -5.68 9.52
CA VAL A 56 -15.63 -5.02 10.62
C VAL A 56 -15.09 -3.72 10.03
N GLU A 57 -15.62 -2.59 10.50
CA GLU A 57 -15.05 -1.29 10.17
C GLU A 57 -13.54 -1.36 10.48
N PRO A 58 -12.65 -1.15 9.51
CA PRO A 58 -11.23 -1.09 9.80
C PRO A 58 -11.01 0.19 10.60
N TYR A 59 -11.08 0.08 11.93
CA TYR A 59 -10.67 1.16 12.81
C TYR A 59 -9.21 1.43 12.53
N THR A 60 -8.92 2.54 11.86
CA THR A 60 -7.59 3.12 11.86
C THR A 60 -7.40 3.72 13.26
N VAL A 61 -6.98 2.86 14.19
CA VAL A 61 -6.69 3.31 15.55
C VAL A 61 -5.46 4.22 15.47
N PRO A 62 -5.56 5.49 15.88
CA PRO A 62 -4.41 6.39 15.88
C PRO A 62 -3.36 5.85 16.85
N VAL A 63 -2.11 5.83 16.41
CA VAL A 63 -0.97 5.45 17.25
C VAL A 63 -0.29 6.73 17.74
N PHE A 64 0.01 6.77 19.04
CA PHE A 64 0.68 7.90 19.67
C PHE A 64 2.14 7.54 19.94
N PHE A 65 3.05 8.44 19.55
CA PHE A 65 4.49 8.26 19.72
C PHE A 65 5.02 9.25 20.75
N ASN A 66 5.89 8.78 21.63
CA ASN A 66 6.83 9.62 22.37
C ASN A 66 8.10 9.84 21.53
N ALA A 67 9.05 10.65 22.02
CA ALA A 67 10.24 11.03 21.27
C ALA A 67 11.17 9.86 20.89
N THR A 68 11.07 8.70 21.55
CA THR A 68 11.97 7.54 21.35
C THR A 68 11.23 6.31 20.84
N SER A 69 9.90 6.36 20.72
CA SER A 69 9.08 5.24 20.27
C SER A 69 8.94 5.26 18.76
N TYR A 70 8.89 4.08 18.16
CA TYR A 70 8.64 3.89 16.74
C TYR A 70 7.76 2.65 16.54
N LEU A 71 7.16 2.54 15.35
CA LEU A 71 6.41 1.38 14.91
C LEU A 71 7.04 0.88 13.62
N GLU A 72 7.58 -0.33 13.66
CA GLU A 72 8.04 -1.01 12.46
C GLU A 72 6.85 -1.68 11.77
N VAL A 73 6.69 -1.39 10.48
CA VAL A 73 5.63 -1.96 9.65
C VAL A 73 6.25 -2.78 8.51
N PRO A 74 5.69 -3.95 8.18
CA PRO A 74 6.23 -4.78 7.11
C PRO A 74 6.12 -4.07 5.76
N GLY A 75 7.26 -3.92 5.08
CA GLY A 75 7.33 -3.47 3.70
C GLY A 75 6.92 -4.55 2.69
N ARG A 76 6.79 -4.16 1.42
CA ARG A 76 6.61 -5.11 0.31
C ARG A 76 7.94 -5.31 -0.41
N LEU A 77 8.51 -6.50 -0.26
CA LEU A 77 9.73 -6.89 -0.96
C LEU A 77 9.48 -7.05 -2.47
N HIS A 78 10.53 -6.87 -3.27
CA HIS A 78 10.53 -7.06 -4.73
C HIS A 78 9.49 -6.23 -5.50
N GLN A 79 9.19 -5.02 -5.02
CA GLN A 79 8.39 -4.04 -5.76
C GLN A 79 9.26 -2.87 -6.19
N ASP A 80 9.19 -2.50 -7.47
CA ASP A 80 9.87 -1.32 -8.02
C ASP A 80 9.15 -0.01 -7.65
N LEU A 81 8.03 -0.11 -6.92
CA LEU A 81 7.20 1.02 -6.51
C LEU A 81 7.16 1.12 -4.99
N PHE A 82 7.63 2.26 -4.47
CA PHE A 82 7.37 2.67 -3.10
C PHE A 82 6.16 3.61 -3.05
N ALA A 83 5.13 3.26 -2.29
CA ALA A 83 3.94 4.09 -2.11
C ALA A 83 3.46 4.05 -0.66
N VAL A 84 3.39 5.22 -0.03
CA VAL A 84 2.91 5.38 1.35
C VAL A 84 1.87 6.49 1.45
N SER A 85 0.91 6.33 2.35
CA SER A 85 -0.09 7.33 2.68
C SER A 85 -0.43 7.20 4.16
N PHE A 86 -0.33 8.30 4.89
CA PHE A 86 -0.62 8.37 6.32
C PHE A 86 -1.14 9.77 6.66
N GLN A 87 -1.73 9.90 7.85
CA GLN A 87 -2.16 11.16 8.44
C GLN A 87 -1.43 11.32 9.77
N PHE A 88 -1.04 12.54 10.12
CA PHE A 88 -0.36 12.82 11.37
C PHE A 88 -0.87 14.13 11.98
N ARG A 89 -0.74 14.25 13.30
CA ARG A 89 -0.97 15.47 14.07
C ARG A 89 0.10 15.56 15.14
N THR A 90 0.80 16.69 15.20
CA THR A 90 1.82 16.94 16.21
C THR A 90 1.89 18.43 16.55
N TRP A 91 2.36 18.75 17.76
CA TRP A 91 2.73 20.10 18.16
C TRP A 91 4.25 20.31 18.13
N ASN A 92 5.03 19.25 17.88
CA ASN A 92 6.48 19.34 17.78
C ASN A 92 6.87 19.96 16.43
N PRO A 93 7.74 20.99 16.41
CA PRO A 93 8.14 21.65 15.18
C PRO A 93 9.06 20.78 14.32
N SER A 94 9.73 19.80 14.92
CA SER A 94 10.63 18.89 14.23
C SER A 94 10.47 17.44 14.71
N GLY A 95 10.69 16.49 13.80
CA GLY A 95 10.66 15.06 14.10
C GLY A 95 10.54 14.18 12.86
N LEU A 96 11.09 12.97 12.95
CA LEU A 96 11.00 11.96 11.90
C LEU A 96 9.58 11.37 11.85
N LEU A 97 8.94 11.39 10.67
CA LEU A 97 7.59 10.84 10.46
C LEU A 97 7.63 9.45 9.83
N LEU A 98 8.55 9.22 8.89
CA LEU A 98 8.72 7.93 8.21
C LEU A 98 10.15 7.77 7.74
N PHE A 99 10.65 6.54 7.87
CA PHE A 99 11.95 6.14 7.32
C PHE A 99 11.83 4.73 6.73
N SER A 100 12.44 4.51 5.57
CA SER A 100 12.55 3.18 4.96
C SER A 100 13.85 3.10 4.16
N HIS A 101 14.59 2.01 4.33
CA HIS A 101 15.62 1.62 3.39
C HIS A 101 14.97 1.09 2.11
N PHE A 102 15.61 1.33 0.97
CA PHE A 102 15.38 0.54 -0.24
C PHE A 102 16.07 -0.83 -0.09
N ALA A 103 16.05 -1.65 -1.14
CA ALA A 103 16.86 -2.88 -1.12
C ALA A 103 18.34 -2.55 -0.85
N ASP A 104 19.07 -3.55 -0.37
CA ASP A 104 20.48 -3.38 0.02
C ASP A 104 21.25 -2.60 -1.05
N ASP A 105 21.99 -1.60 -0.59
CA ASP A 105 22.82 -0.71 -1.42
C ASP A 105 22.07 0.16 -2.45
N LEU A 106 20.75 0.34 -2.34
CA LEU A 106 19.97 1.27 -3.20
C LEU A 106 19.63 2.61 -2.54
N GLY A 107 19.81 2.73 -1.22
CA GLY A 107 19.61 3.98 -0.47
C GLY A 107 18.39 3.96 0.43
N ASN A 108 17.76 5.13 0.65
CA ASN A 108 16.64 5.29 1.57
C ASN A 108 15.69 6.43 1.20
N VAL A 109 14.52 6.41 1.84
CA VAL A 109 13.55 7.51 1.85
C VAL A 109 13.23 7.91 3.28
N GLU A 110 13.19 9.21 3.50
CA GLU A 110 12.88 9.85 4.77
C GLU A 110 11.82 10.93 4.57
N ILE A 111 10.85 10.99 5.47
CA ILE A 111 9.87 12.07 5.58
C ILE A 111 9.95 12.59 7.00
N ASP A 112 10.24 13.88 7.15
CA ASP A 112 10.41 14.53 8.44
C ASP A 112 9.67 15.87 8.49
N LEU A 113 9.56 16.38 9.71
CA LEU A 113 9.24 17.76 9.99
C LEU A 113 10.53 18.49 10.37
N THR A 114 10.75 19.63 9.73
CA THR A 114 11.81 20.58 10.08
C THR A 114 11.21 21.99 10.07
N ASP A 115 11.28 22.69 11.20
CA ASP A 115 10.70 24.04 11.38
C ASP A 115 9.22 24.12 10.94
N SER A 116 8.43 23.12 11.34
CA SER A 116 7.01 22.96 10.98
C SER A 116 6.73 22.79 9.48
N LYS A 117 7.76 22.50 8.67
CA LYS A 117 7.62 22.16 7.25
C LYS A 117 7.83 20.67 7.07
N VAL A 118 7.02 20.07 6.21
CA VAL A 118 7.19 18.68 5.80
C VAL A 118 8.26 18.62 4.72
N SER A 119 9.29 17.83 4.96
CA SER A 119 10.39 17.58 4.02
C SER A 119 10.37 16.13 3.58
N VAL A 120 10.84 15.88 2.36
CA VAL A 120 10.99 14.53 1.80
C VAL A 120 12.41 14.42 1.26
N HIS A 121 13.17 13.47 1.80
CA HIS A 121 14.53 13.18 1.39
C HIS A 121 14.58 11.80 0.76
N ILE A 122 15.12 11.72 -0.45
CA ILE A 122 15.31 10.46 -1.18
C ILE A 122 16.79 10.38 -1.50
N ASN A 123 17.48 9.45 -0.86
CA ASN A 123 18.88 9.17 -1.16
C ASN A 123 18.95 7.90 -2.00
N VAL A 124 19.56 7.99 -3.16
CA VAL A 124 19.79 6.85 -4.06
C VAL A 124 21.28 6.67 -4.20
N THR A 125 21.78 5.51 -3.80
CA THR A 125 23.16 5.10 -4.08
C THR A 125 23.21 4.57 -5.51
N GLN A 126 24.00 5.23 -6.38
CA GLN A 126 24.25 4.72 -7.72
C GLN A 126 25.01 3.39 -7.61
N THR A 127 24.40 2.29 -8.04
CA THR A 127 25.13 1.07 -8.34
C THR A 127 26.14 1.39 -9.44
N LYS A 128 27.42 1.26 -9.11
CA LYS A 128 28.55 1.28 -10.03
C LYS A 128 28.19 0.41 -11.24
N MET A 129 28.07 1.01 -12.43
CA MET A 129 28.03 0.25 -13.68
C MET A 129 29.28 -0.65 -13.68
N ASN A 130 29.10 -1.97 -13.71
CA ASN A 130 30.22 -2.89 -13.86
C ASN A 130 30.92 -2.53 -15.18
N GLN A 131 32.04 -1.83 -15.09
CA GLN A 131 32.97 -1.69 -16.19
C GLN A 131 33.48 -3.10 -16.50
N ILE A 132 32.98 -3.68 -17.58
CA ILE A 132 33.53 -4.90 -18.14
C ILE A 132 34.78 -4.46 -18.90
N ASP A 133 35.93 -4.50 -18.24
CA ASP A 133 37.20 -4.42 -18.94
C ASP A 133 37.41 -5.74 -19.69
N ILE A 134 37.26 -5.68 -21.01
CA ILE A 134 37.69 -6.76 -21.90
C ILE A 134 39.19 -6.60 -22.07
N SER A 135 39.97 -7.45 -21.40
CA SER A 135 41.38 -7.62 -21.72
C SER A 135 41.53 -8.54 -22.94
N SER A 136 42.29 -8.07 -23.93
CA SER A 136 42.62 -8.73 -25.20
C SER A 136 43.24 -10.13 -25.05
#